data_AF-A0A2V2RNF5-F1
#
_entry.id   AF-A0A2V2RNF5-F1
#
_cell.length_a   1.000
_cell.length_b   1.000
_cell.length_c   1.000
_cell.angle_alpha   90.00
_cell.angle_beta   90.00
_cell.angle_gamma   90.00
#
_symmetry.space_group_name_H-M   'P 1'
#
loop_
_entity.id
_entity.type
_entity.pdbx_description
1 polymer ?
#
loop_
_entity_poly.entity_id
_entity_poly.type
_entity_poly.pdbx_seq_one_letter_code
_entity_poly.pdbx_strand_id
1 'polypeptide(L)'
;MRFIMFMYPNVSEENYMPDAKMVAAMMKYNEELAKAGALIALDGLHPVSKGARVHFSGSKPTVTDGPFIESKELVGGYWIIQAKSKDEAVKWARRCPAQEGNMIEIRQIFEMSDFPEDVQKAADSSAVRAQIEKQKH
;
A
#
# COMPACT_ATOMS: atom_id res chain seq x y z
N MET A 1 -11.56 -1.99 -11.08
CA MET A 1 -10.37 -1.13 -10.95
C MET A 1 -9.65 -1.52 -9.69
N ARG A 2 -8.33 -1.40 -9.68
CA ARG A 2 -7.53 -1.65 -8.48
C ARG A 2 -7.26 -0.35 -7.74
N PHE A 3 -7.32 -0.40 -6.42
CA PHE A 3 -6.98 0.71 -5.54
C PHE A 3 -5.96 0.25 -4.52
N ILE A 4 -4.99 1.10 -4.22
CA ILE A 4 -4.14 0.97 -3.04
C ILE A 4 -4.69 1.85 -1.92
N MET A 5 -4.71 1.32 -0.72
CA MET A 5 -5.06 2.02 0.52
C MET A 5 -3.83 2.02 1.41
N PHE A 6 -3.23 3.18 1.66
CA PHE A 6 -2.12 3.33 2.59
C PHE A 6 -2.64 3.66 3.99
N MET A 7 -2.25 2.85 4.98
CA MET A 7 -2.53 3.14 6.39
C MET A 7 -1.45 4.07 6.93
N TYR A 8 -1.87 5.21 7.45
CA TYR A 8 -1.04 6.11 8.24
C TYR A 8 -1.48 6.01 9.71
N PRO A 9 -0.85 5.12 10.50
CA PRO A 9 -1.17 5.01 11.91
C PRO A 9 -0.60 6.20 12.69
N ASN A 10 -1.34 6.68 13.68
CA ASN A 10 -0.86 7.70 14.61
C ASN A 10 -0.06 7.03 15.75
N VAL A 11 1.14 6.53 15.42
CA VAL A 11 2.05 5.85 16.36
C VAL A 11 3.47 6.41 16.25
N SER A 12 4.26 6.31 17.32
CA SER A 12 5.68 6.67 17.30
C SER A 12 6.55 5.49 16.85
N GLU A 13 7.79 5.76 16.45
CA GLU A 13 8.76 4.70 16.09
C GLU A 13 9.05 3.75 17.26
N GLU A 14 9.03 4.26 18.50
CA GLU A 14 9.27 3.48 19.71
C GLU A 14 8.08 2.58 20.07
N ASN A 15 6.86 2.98 19.70
CA ASN A 15 5.60 2.28 20.02
C ASN A 15 4.89 1.78 18.75
N TYR A 16 5.68 1.33 17.77
CA TYR A 16 5.17 0.98 16.44
C TYR A 16 4.40 -0.35 16.40
N MET A 17 4.65 -1.25 17.33
CA MET A 17 4.04 -2.58 17.33
C MET A 17 2.58 -2.51 17.81
N PRO A 18 1.60 -2.99 17.02
CA PRO A 18 0.21 -3.03 17.45
C PRO A 18 -0.02 -4.12 18.50
N ASP A 19 -1.00 -3.93 19.37
CA ASP A 19 -1.41 -4.97 20.32
C ASP A 19 -2.27 -6.06 19.64
N ALA A 20 -2.38 -7.21 20.30
CA ALA A 20 -3.11 -8.37 19.77
C ALA A 20 -4.61 -8.11 19.54
N LYS A 21 -5.23 -7.23 20.32
CA LYS A 21 -6.66 -6.90 20.17
C LYS A 21 -6.89 -6.06 18.92
N MET A 22 -6.01 -5.10 18.66
CA MET A 22 -6.02 -4.30 17.42
C MET A 22 -5.81 -5.18 16.20
N VAL A 23 -4.83 -6.08 16.25
CA VAL A 23 -4.56 -7.03 15.16
C VAL A 23 -5.77 -7.94 14.93
N ALA A 24 -6.39 -8.49 15.97
CA ALA A 24 -7.58 -9.34 15.83
C ALA A 24 -8.77 -8.59 15.19
N ALA A 25 -9.00 -7.32 15.54
CA ALA A 25 -10.03 -6.51 14.91
C ALA A 25 -9.71 -6.26 13.43
N MET A 26 -8.45 -5.93 13.11
CA MET A 26 -8.01 -5.73 11.73
C MET A 26 -8.14 -7.00 10.90
N MET A 27 -7.83 -8.17 11.47
CA MET A 27 -7.97 -9.45 10.79
C MET A 27 -9.42 -9.78 10.42
N LYS A 28 -10.39 -9.45 11.28
CA LYS A 28 -11.82 -9.59 10.93
C LYS A 28 -12.19 -8.73 9.72
N TYR A 29 -11.72 -7.49 9.67
CA TYR A 29 -11.91 -6.61 8.51
C TYR A 29 -11.24 -7.17 7.24
N ASN A 30 -10.02 -7.70 7.35
CA ASN A 30 -9.31 -8.33 6.24
C ASN A 30 -10.06 -9.57 5.73
N GLU A 31 -10.63 -10.38 6.62
CA GLU A 31 -11.48 -11.51 6.24
C GLU A 31 -12.73 -11.06 5.47
N GLU A 32 -13.36 -9.94 5.85
CA GLU A 32 -14.51 -9.40 5.14
C GLU A 32 -14.14 -8.96 3.72
N LEU A 33 -12.99 -8.29 3.55
CA LEU A 33 -12.45 -7.93 2.23
C LEU A 33 -12.16 -9.18 1.38
N ALA A 34 -11.54 -10.20 1.99
CA ALA A 34 -11.21 -11.45 1.31
C ALA A 34 -12.47 -12.23 0.90
N LYS A 35 -13.43 -12.41 1.81
CA LYS A 35 -14.71 -13.09 1.54
C LYS A 35 -15.52 -12.38 0.44
N ALA A 36 -15.41 -11.06 0.35
CA ALA A 36 -16.04 -10.28 -0.71
C ALA A 36 -15.31 -10.37 -2.07
N GLY A 37 -14.14 -11.04 -2.14
CA GLY A 37 -13.29 -11.05 -3.34
C GLY A 37 -12.67 -9.69 -3.66
N ALA A 38 -12.70 -8.76 -2.71
CA ALA A 38 -12.17 -7.41 -2.88
C ALA A 38 -10.66 -7.36 -2.57
N LEU A 39 -10.15 -8.22 -1.69
CA LEU A 39 -8.73 -8.19 -1.32
C LEU A 39 -7.83 -8.79 -2.41
N ILE A 40 -6.80 -8.05 -2.82
CA ILE A 40 -5.75 -8.51 -3.76
C ILE A 40 -4.43 -8.77 -3.01
N ALA A 41 -4.01 -7.83 -2.17
CA ALA A 41 -2.81 -7.94 -1.34
C ALA A 41 -2.96 -7.07 -0.08
N LEU A 42 -2.27 -7.40 1.01
CA LEU A 42 -2.13 -6.53 2.18
C LEU A 42 -0.89 -6.94 2.95
N ASP A 43 -0.21 -5.98 3.57
CA ASP A 43 0.85 -6.23 4.55
C ASP A 43 1.01 -5.04 5.49
N GLY A 44 1.52 -5.31 6.70
CA GLY A 44 2.12 -4.30 7.56
C GLY A 44 3.55 -3.99 7.12
N LEU A 45 3.99 -2.76 7.29
CA LEU A 45 5.37 -2.34 7.02
C LEU A 45 6.18 -2.31 8.30
N HIS A 46 7.51 -2.31 8.16
CA HIS A 46 8.40 -2.02 9.28
C HIS A 46 8.48 -0.51 9.54
N PRO A 47 8.89 -0.10 10.76
CA PRO A 47 9.15 1.30 11.09
C PRO A 47 10.13 1.95 10.10
N VAL A 48 10.07 3.27 9.93
CA VAL A 48 10.90 3.96 8.92
C VAL A 48 12.39 3.90 9.25
N SER A 49 12.74 3.70 10.53
CA SER A 49 14.11 3.44 10.98
C SER A 49 14.75 2.18 10.37
N LYS A 50 13.95 1.24 9.84
CA LYS A 50 14.44 0.05 9.11
C LYS A 50 14.44 0.21 7.60
N GLY A 51 14.00 1.37 7.10
CA GLY A 51 13.93 1.66 5.68
C GLY A 51 15.13 2.49 5.19
N ALA A 52 15.14 2.72 3.88
CA ALA A 52 16.03 3.67 3.22
C ALA A 52 15.23 4.46 2.17
N ARG A 53 15.60 5.72 1.96
CA ARG A 53 15.12 6.56 0.85
C ARG A 53 16.22 6.71 -0.18
N VAL A 54 15.85 6.53 -1.44
CA VAL A 54 16.75 6.75 -2.58
C VAL A 54 16.28 8.00 -3.32
N HIS A 55 17.09 9.05 -3.33
CA HIS A 55 16.78 10.32 -3.97
C HIS A 55 17.48 10.42 -5.33
N PHE A 56 16.75 10.88 -6.34
CA PHE A 56 17.23 11.02 -7.72
C PHE A 56 17.26 12.50 -8.11
N SER A 57 18.33 13.21 -7.73
CA SER A 57 18.48 14.66 -7.97
C SER A 57 19.62 15.01 -8.94
N GLY A 58 20.15 14.04 -9.67
CA GLY A 58 21.28 14.22 -10.59
C GLY A 58 21.63 12.93 -11.33
N SER A 59 22.89 12.81 -11.76
CA SER A 59 23.36 11.64 -12.54
C SER A 59 23.52 10.36 -11.71
N LYS A 60 23.56 10.46 -10.38
CA LYS A 60 23.64 9.32 -9.47
C LYS A 60 22.61 9.45 -8.34
N PRO A 61 21.93 8.34 -7.98
CA PRO A 61 21.04 8.33 -6.82
C PRO A 61 21.85 8.46 -5.53
N THR A 62 21.27 9.15 -4.55
CA THR A 62 21.78 9.19 -3.18
C THR A 62 20.88 8.36 -2.27
N VAL A 63 21.48 7.65 -1.32
CA VAL A 63 20.75 6.82 -0.36
C VAL A 63 20.81 7.49 1.01
N THR A 64 19.68 7.54 1.69
CA THR A 64 19.54 8.00 3.07
C THR A 64 18.86 6.89 3.85
N ASP A 65 19.58 6.29 4.80
CA ASP A 65 18.99 5.33 5.74
C ASP A 65 18.07 6.06 6.74
N GLY A 66 17.05 5.36 7.23
CA GLY A 66 16.16 5.88 8.26
C GLY A 66 16.84 6.03 9.63
N PRO A 67 16.20 6.72 10.60
CA PRO A 67 14.89 7.38 10.51
C PRO A 67 14.94 8.72 9.75
N PHE A 68 13.81 9.09 9.13
CA PHE A 68 13.73 10.32 8.33
C PHE A 68 13.22 11.49 9.18
N ILE A 69 13.99 12.58 9.24
CA ILE A 69 13.73 13.75 10.11
C ILE A 69 12.37 14.43 9.81
N GLU A 70 11.84 14.30 8.60
CA GLU A 70 10.67 15.07 8.13
C GLU A 70 9.37 14.27 7.96
N SER A 71 9.30 12.97 8.28
CA SER A 71 8.06 12.21 8.06
C SER A 71 7.07 12.40 9.20
N LYS A 72 6.22 13.43 9.08
CA LYS A 72 5.03 13.61 9.95
C LYS A 72 3.98 12.52 9.73
N GLU A 73 4.02 11.84 8.59
CA GLU A 73 3.07 10.80 8.20
C GLU A 73 3.84 9.53 7.85
N LEU A 74 3.73 8.51 8.70
CA LEU A 74 4.38 7.22 8.53
C LEU A 74 3.41 6.27 7.83
N VAL A 75 3.81 5.59 6.76
CA VAL A 75 3.00 4.50 6.18
C VAL A 75 3.26 3.24 7.00
N GLY A 76 2.24 2.77 7.71
CA GLY A 76 2.30 1.58 8.56
C GLY A 76 1.95 0.26 7.86
N GLY A 77 1.34 0.35 6.68
CA GLY A 77 0.81 -0.81 5.97
C GLY A 77 0.01 -0.39 4.75
N TYR A 78 -0.41 -1.39 3.97
CA TYR A 78 -1.25 -1.15 2.81
C TYR A 78 -2.24 -2.29 2.58
N TRP A 79 -3.27 -1.97 1.80
CA TRP A 79 -4.08 -2.95 1.10
C TRP A 79 -4.10 -2.60 -0.39
N ILE A 80 -4.08 -3.60 -1.25
CA ILE A 80 -4.51 -3.49 -2.63
C ILE A 80 -5.87 -4.19 -2.72
N ILE A 81 -6.88 -3.46 -3.21
CA ILE A 81 -8.24 -3.96 -3.34
C ILE A 81 -8.78 -3.80 -4.76
N GLN A 82 -9.66 -4.71 -5.17
CA GLN A 82 -10.51 -4.58 -6.33
C GLN A 82 -11.80 -3.85 -5.94
N ALA A 83 -12.15 -2.78 -6.66
CA ALA A 83 -13.42 -2.08 -6.50
C ALA A 83 -13.96 -1.60 -7.86
N LYS A 84 -15.28 -1.37 -7.93
CA LYS A 84 -15.99 -0.86 -9.12
C LYS A 84 -15.92 0.66 -9.25
N SER A 85 -15.52 1.37 -8.19
CA SER A 85 -15.31 2.82 -8.20
C SER A 85 -14.46 3.28 -7.03
N LYS A 86 -13.97 4.53 -7.10
CA LYS A 86 -13.34 5.21 -5.96
C LYS A 86 -14.27 5.25 -4.75
N ASP A 87 -15.56 5.49 -4.95
CA ASP A 87 -16.53 5.55 -3.86
C ASP A 87 -16.72 4.19 -3.17
N GLU A 88 -16.64 3.08 -3.92
CA GLU A 88 -16.65 1.75 -3.32
C GLU A 88 -15.36 1.49 -2.53
N ALA A 89 -14.20 1.92 -3.04
CA ALA A 89 -12.94 1.85 -2.29
C ALA A 89 -13.01 2.65 -0.98
N VAL A 90 -13.60 3.86 -1.02
CA VAL A 90 -13.86 4.69 0.17
C VAL A 90 -14.81 3.99 1.14
N LYS A 91 -15.86 3.33 0.67
CA LYS A 91 -16.76 2.55 1.52
C LYS A 91 -16.04 1.39 2.22
N TRP A 92 -15.10 0.73 1.56
CA TRP A 92 -14.22 -0.26 2.19
C TRP A 92 -13.34 0.36 3.26
N ALA A 93 -12.60 1.43 2.93
CA ALA A 93 -11.71 2.11 3.88
C ALA A 93 -12.44 2.58 5.15
N ARG A 94 -13.67 3.08 5.02
CA ARG A 94 -14.51 3.52 6.16
C ARG A 94 -14.91 2.41 7.12
N ARG A 95 -14.79 1.14 6.72
CA ARG A 95 -15.06 -0.03 7.59
C ARG A 95 -13.82 -0.49 8.36
N CYS A 96 -12.64 0.03 8.02
CA CYS A 96 -11.42 -0.28 8.74
C CYS A 96 -11.58 0.08 10.22
N PRO A 97 -11.20 -0.80 11.17
CA PRO A 97 -11.25 -0.54 12.60
C PRO A 97 -10.08 0.36 13.04
N ALA A 98 -9.87 1.48 12.33
CA ALA A 98 -8.82 2.44 12.61
C ALA A 98 -9.12 3.24 13.89
N GLN A 99 -8.09 3.61 14.63
CA GLN A 99 -8.20 4.45 15.83
C GLN A 99 -8.22 5.94 15.48
N GLU A 100 -8.60 6.78 16.45
CA GLU A 100 -8.55 8.22 16.32
C GLU A 100 -7.12 8.70 15.97
N GLY A 101 -7.03 9.62 15.01
CA GLY A 101 -5.76 10.13 14.49
C GLY A 101 -5.16 9.32 13.33
N ASN A 102 -5.63 8.09 13.08
CA ASN A 102 -5.20 7.34 11.90
C ASN A 102 -5.82 7.92 10.61
N MET A 103 -5.11 7.77 9.50
CA MET A 103 -5.59 8.14 8.17
C MET A 103 -5.42 6.98 7.19
N ILE A 104 -6.35 6.85 6.24
CA ILE A 104 -6.19 5.98 5.08
C ILE A 104 -6.21 6.83 3.81
N GLU A 105 -5.10 6.84 3.08
CA GLU A 105 -5.03 7.44 1.74
C GLU A 105 -5.43 6.40 0.69
N ILE A 106 -6.31 6.77 -0.23
CA ILE A 106 -6.83 5.87 -1.25
C ILE A 106 -6.44 6.39 -2.62
N ARG A 107 -5.75 5.57 -3.39
CA ARG A 107 -5.33 5.90 -4.77
C ARG A 107 -5.69 4.79 -5.72
N GLN A 108 -6.17 5.16 -6.90
CA GLN A 108 -6.36 4.21 -7.98
C GLN A 108 -4.99 3.79 -8.52
N ILE A 109 -4.84 2.49 -8.77
CA ILE A 109 -3.68 1.93 -9.48
C ILE A 109 -3.99 1.99 -10.97
N PHE A 110 -3.04 2.46 -11.77
CA PHE A 110 -3.16 2.45 -13.22
C PHE A 110 -3.30 1.02 -13.77
N GLU A 111 -4.22 0.87 -14.71
CA GLU A 111 -4.32 -0.28 -15.59
C GLU A 111 -3.67 0.06 -16.95
N MET A 112 -3.26 -0.95 -17.73
CA MET A 112 -2.68 -0.71 -19.06
C MET A 112 -3.61 0.09 -19.97
N SER A 113 -4.93 -0.11 -19.83
CA SER A 113 -5.96 0.61 -20.56
C SER A 113 -6.00 2.12 -20.26
N ASP A 114 -5.39 2.56 -19.16
CA ASP A 114 -5.39 3.99 -18.78
C ASP A 114 -4.31 4.79 -19.52
N PHE A 115 -3.39 4.11 -20.22
CA PHE A 115 -2.26 4.73 -20.92
C PHE A 115 -2.48 4.79 -22.45
N PRO A 116 -1.87 5.75 -23.16
CA PRO A 116 -1.86 5.75 -24.62
C PRO A 116 -1.07 4.56 -25.19
N GLU A 117 -1.32 4.20 -26.46
CA GLU A 117 -0.76 2.98 -27.07
C GLU A 117 0.77 2.91 -27.06
N ASP A 118 1.45 4.03 -27.25
CA ASP A 118 2.91 4.11 -27.26
C ASP A 118 3.49 3.74 -25.88
N VAL A 119 2.86 4.21 -24.81
CA VAL A 119 3.21 3.84 -23.43
C VAL A 119 2.87 2.37 -23.16
N GLN A 120 1.73 1.88 -23.63
CA GLN A 120 1.37 0.46 -23.52
C GLN A 120 2.42 -0.44 -24.20
N LYS A 121 2.83 -0.09 -25.43
CA LYS A 121 3.86 -0.82 -26.18
C LYS A 121 5.21 -0.79 -25.46
N ALA A 122 5.59 0.36 -24.89
CA ALA A 122 6.83 0.48 -24.12
C ALA A 122 6.81 -0.34 -22.82
N ALA A 123 5.64 -0.47 -22.18
CA ALA A 123 5.47 -1.23 -20.94
C ALA A 123 5.29 -2.75 -21.17
N ASP A 124 5.06 -3.20 -22.42
CA ASP A 124 4.81 -4.60 -22.76
C ASP A 124 6.10 -5.45 -22.77
N SER A 125 6.65 -5.68 -21.58
CA SER A 125 7.79 -6.58 -21.39
C SER A 125 7.34 -8.00 -21.01
N SER A 126 7.44 -8.94 -21.96
CA SER A 126 7.15 -10.36 -21.73
C SER A 126 8.04 -10.98 -20.65
N ALA A 127 9.30 -10.54 -20.54
CA ALA A 127 10.23 -10.99 -19.51
C ALA A 127 9.76 -10.58 -18.10
N VAL A 128 9.31 -9.33 -17.93
CA VAL A 128 8.79 -8.83 -16.64
C VAL A 128 7.51 -9.59 -16.27
N ARG A 129 6.57 -9.77 -17.21
CA ARG A 129 5.32 -10.50 -16.97
C ARG A 129 5.57 -11.94 -16.54
N ALA A 130 6.41 -12.67 -17.27
CA ALA A 130 6.74 -14.06 -16.97
C ALA A 130 7.40 -14.21 -15.59
N GLN A 131 8.25 -13.26 -15.18
CA GLN A 131 8.88 -13.30 -13.87
C GLN A 131 7.89 -13.06 -12.72
N ILE A 132 6.97 -12.10 -12.88
CA ILE A 132 5.91 -11.83 -11.90
C ILE A 132 4.99 -13.05 -11.75
N GLU A 133 4.64 -13.73 -12.85
CA GLU A 133 3.79 -14.92 -12.81
C GLU A 133 4.47 -16.09 -12.08
N LYS A 134 5.78 -16.29 -12.29
CA LYS A 134 6.54 -17.32 -11.57
C LYS A 134 6.55 -17.12 -10.05
N GLN A 135 6.46 -15.89 -9.57
CA GLN A 135 6.46 -15.58 -8.13
C GLN A 135 5.09 -15.79 -7.47
N LYS A 136 4.03 -16.05 -8.24
CA LYS A 136 2.68 -16.34 -7.73
C LYS A 136 2.47 -17.83 -7.42
N HIS A 137 3.51 -18.65 -7.51
CA HIS A 137 3.54 -20.09 -7.25
C HIS A 137 4.65 -20.41 -6.25
#